data_AF-A0A016WZS8-F1
#
_entry.id   AF-A0A016WZS8-F1
#
_cell.length_a   1.000
_cell.length_b   1.000
_cell.length_c   1.000
_cell.angle_alpha   90.00
_cell.angle_beta   90.00
_cell.angle_gamma   90.00
#
_symmetry.space_group_name_H-M   'P 1'
#
loop_
_entity.id
_entity.type
_entity.pdbx_description
1 polymer ?
#
loop_
_entity_poly.entity_id
_entity_poly.type
_entity_poly.pdbx_seq_one_letter_code
_entity_poly.pdbx_strand_id
1 'polypeptide(L)'
;MRVVFLTLLILLLAVCVKAGSFSNLGDKVKKTFGGEGSVGEKLKNITKSKIEKIKKIFGSATIMKIREKLSKLKDKAKKVLELSPRMLAALKEKLAKLRPIKHVQVNEMGDSIEEVNQKSEVDGYLFQSDIVLTEEQAAEMEEEIIEEASGNPRGRRQAFKDRRYPATIWENGVNYYFDYNTNPKLRSVFKKGADEWQKNTCINFKEDKEATDKIRVFYEKGCWSFVGRRGGKQDLSLGKGCDSVATATHELGHALGFYHTMARHDRDKYVTINVHNIKPDLYSQFTKQTTSTNENYNITYDYGSIMNYGGSAGSYNGENVIVPHDTLYQETLGSPFLAFYEILMMNTHYNCLDQCKKNPKAAQCKMGGYPNPRDCTKCICPSGYGGPLCDQRPHGCGHVVQASKDYQNLVSTIGNPNKKEQEDFEICNYWIESPPGTQIEVRIDRISGSFAVEGCRYFGVEINTQKDQLATGYRFCAKEDEDISLLAQSNRVPIITYSREAQTNITIQYRYVTDGKPGPKVTTPRPTLPPGQKCEDSVACSQNICKSKVLSKENKMGMCPKLCGFC
;
A
#
# COMPACT_ATOMS: atom_id res chain seq x y z
N MET A 1 -4.34 13.74 19.72
CA MET A 1 -3.62 14.29 20.90
C MET A 1 -4.49 15.21 21.78
N ARG A 2 -4.89 16.42 21.33
CA ARG A 2 -5.63 17.40 22.19
C ARG A 2 -6.90 16.86 22.86
N VAL A 3 -7.72 16.07 22.17
CA VAL A 3 -8.97 15.49 22.73
C VAL A 3 -8.67 14.47 23.84
N VAL A 4 -7.67 13.60 23.65
CA VAL A 4 -7.28 12.57 24.63
C VAL A 4 -6.75 13.20 25.92
N PHE A 5 -5.92 14.24 25.79
CA PHE A 5 -5.50 15.07 26.92
C PHE A 5 -6.69 15.70 27.64
N LEU A 6 -7.67 16.23 26.90
CA LEU A 6 -8.86 16.84 27.49
C LEU A 6 -9.72 15.80 28.25
N THR A 7 -9.89 14.58 27.72
CA THR A 7 -10.64 13.51 28.40
C THR A 7 -9.90 12.98 29.64
N LEU A 8 -8.57 12.86 29.60
CA LEU A 8 -7.76 12.53 30.78
C LEU A 8 -7.84 13.62 31.84
N LEU A 9 -7.78 14.90 31.44
CA LEU A 9 -7.95 16.04 32.34
C LEU A 9 -9.35 16.06 32.99
N ILE A 10 -10.41 15.75 32.22
CA ILE A 10 -11.79 15.64 32.72
C ILE A 10 -11.94 14.48 33.70
N LEU A 11 -11.33 13.32 33.44
CA LEU A 11 -11.32 12.18 34.36
C LEU A 11 -10.56 12.50 35.65
N LEU A 12 -9.38 13.11 35.57
CA LEU A 12 -8.62 13.61 36.72
C LEU A 12 -9.44 14.60 37.55
N LEU A 13 -10.07 15.59 36.90
CA LEU A 13 -10.94 16.57 37.57
C LEU A 13 -12.15 15.90 38.25
N ALA A 14 -12.77 14.91 37.60
CA ALA A 14 -13.90 14.16 38.18
C ALA A 14 -13.48 13.31 39.40
N VAL A 15 -12.27 12.74 39.39
CA VAL A 15 -11.70 12.03 40.56
C VAL A 15 -11.40 13.01 41.69
N CYS A 16 -10.77 14.15 41.41
CA CYS A 16 -10.49 15.18 42.41
C CYS A 16 -11.76 15.79 43.04
N VAL A 17 -12.85 15.90 42.29
CA VAL A 17 -14.16 16.34 42.83
C VAL A 17 -14.79 15.26 43.72
N LYS A 18 -14.69 13.96 43.37
CA LYS A 18 -15.16 12.86 44.22
C LYS A 18 -14.35 12.70 45.52
N ALA A 19 -13.09 13.11 45.54
CA ALA A 19 -12.22 13.07 46.73
C ALA A 19 -12.47 14.23 47.72
N GLY A 20 -13.45 15.12 47.46
CA GLY A 20 -13.88 16.17 48.40
C GLY A 20 -12.94 17.37 48.56
N SER A 21 -11.77 17.38 47.91
CA SER A 21 -10.73 18.40 48.16
C SER A 21 -11.04 19.81 47.64
N PHE A 22 -12.10 19.99 46.83
CA PHE A 22 -12.46 21.31 46.26
C PHE A 22 -13.97 21.52 46.09
N SER A 23 -14.66 21.95 47.15
CA SER A 23 -16.09 22.32 47.09
C SER A 23 -16.42 23.37 46.02
N ASN A 24 -15.55 24.38 45.85
CA ASN A 24 -15.71 25.45 44.85
C ASN A 24 -15.32 25.06 43.40
N LEU A 25 -14.77 23.86 43.16
CA LEU A 25 -14.39 23.42 41.81
C LEU A 25 -15.57 22.77 41.07
N GLY A 26 -16.47 22.10 41.80
CA GLY A 26 -17.67 21.46 41.25
C GLY A 26 -18.53 22.43 40.43
N ASP A 27 -18.86 23.59 41.00
CA ASP A 27 -19.69 24.59 40.30
C ASP A 27 -18.98 25.29 39.15
N LYS A 28 -17.66 25.49 39.24
CA LYS A 28 -16.85 25.99 38.11
C LYS A 28 -16.84 24.99 36.96
N VAL A 29 -16.63 23.70 37.23
CA VAL A 29 -16.74 22.62 36.22
C VAL A 29 -18.15 22.58 35.65
N LYS A 30 -19.19 22.67 36.48
CA LYS A 30 -20.60 22.64 36.07
C LYS A 30 -20.99 23.81 35.18
N LYS A 31 -20.50 25.03 35.44
CA LYS A 31 -20.66 26.21 34.55
C LYS A 31 -19.78 26.15 33.29
N THR A 32 -18.62 25.49 33.34
CA THR A 32 -17.70 25.41 32.19
C THR A 32 -18.15 24.35 31.18
N PHE A 33 -18.73 23.24 31.65
CA PHE A 33 -19.12 22.09 30.83
C PHE A 33 -20.65 21.88 30.73
N GLY A 34 -21.46 22.66 31.45
CA GLY A 34 -22.92 22.62 31.40
C GLY A 34 -23.55 24.02 31.39
N GLY A 35 -24.76 24.11 30.85
CA GLY A 35 -25.44 25.37 30.57
C GLY A 35 -25.22 25.87 29.13
N GLU A 36 -26.03 26.85 28.75
CA GLU A 36 -26.05 27.46 27.42
C GLU A 36 -24.75 28.25 27.16
N GLY A 37 -24.15 28.09 25.98
CA GLY A 37 -22.86 28.70 25.61
C GLY A 37 -21.61 28.03 26.21
N SER A 38 -21.77 26.98 27.04
CA SER A 38 -20.69 26.26 27.71
C SER A 38 -19.76 25.50 26.75
N VAL A 39 -18.57 25.08 27.22
CA VAL A 39 -17.63 24.25 26.46
C VAL A 39 -18.26 22.90 26.11
N GLY A 40 -19.06 22.33 27.02
CA GLY A 40 -19.77 21.07 26.79
C GLY A 40 -20.84 21.19 25.70
N GLU A 41 -21.57 22.30 25.65
CA GLU A 41 -22.54 22.55 24.57
C GLU A 41 -21.83 22.80 23.23
N LYS A 42 -20.76 23.61 23.20
CA LYS A 42 -19.94 23.83 22.00
C LYS A 42 -19.39 22.52 21.43
N LEU A 43 -18.89 21.62 22.29
CA LEU A 43 -18.46 20.26 21.90
C LEU A 43 -19.61 19.41 21.34
N LYS A 44 -20.80 19.45 21.96
CA LYS A 44 -22.01 18.77 21.45
C LYS A 44 -22.43 19.31 20.08
N ASN A 45 -22.43 20.63 19.89
CA ASN A 45 -22.84 21.27 18.65
C ASN A 45 -21.83 21.00 17.51
N ILE A 46 -20.52 20.99 17.79
CA ILE A 46 -19.48 20.55 16.84
C ILE A 46 -19.69 19.07 16.47
N THR A 47 -19.92 18.21 17.45
CA THR A 47 -20.12 16.76 17.22
C THR A 47 -21.39 16.52 16.39
N LYS A 48 -22.49 17.21 16.70
CA LYS A 48 -23.75 17.16 15.94
C LYS A 48 -23.54 17.62 14.49
N SER A 49 -22.86 18.76 14.27
CA SER A 49 -22.57 19.27 12.92
C SER A 49 -21.67 18.34 12.11
N LYS A 50 -20.67 17.69 12.74
CA LYS A 50 -19.86 16.65 12.08
C LYS A 50 -20.71 15.45 11.67
N ILE A 51 -21.51 14.92 12.59
CA ILE A 51 -22.44 13.81 12.32
C ILE A 51 -23.40 14.18 11.18
N GLU A 52 -23.99 15.39 11.17
CA GLU A 52 -24.87 15.85 10.09
C GLU A 52 -24.18 15.93 8.71
N LYS A 53 -22.89 16.29 8.64
CA LYS A 53 -22.12 16.26 7.39
C LYS A 53 -21.90 14.83 6.91
N ILE A 54 -21.44 13.94 7.78
CA ILE A 54 -21.20 12.52 7.46
C ILE A 54 -22.50 11.80 7.07
N LYS A 55 -23.61 12.12 7.74
CA LYS A 55 -24.96 11.64 7.40
C LYS A 55 -25.42 12.02 5.98
N LYS A 56 -24.94 13.13 5.42
CA LYS A 56 -25.20 13.55 4.03
C LYS A 56 -24.35 12.80 3.00
N ILE A 57 -23.15 12.37 3.39
CA ILE A 57 -22.22 11.65 2.52
C ILE A 57 -22.67 10.19 2.31
N PHE A 58 -22.97 9.49 3.39
CA PHE A 58 -23.16 8.02 3.36
C PHE A 58 -24.61 7.53 3.52
N GLY A 59 -25.56 8.42 3.77
CA GLY A 59 -26.93 8.06 4.16
C GLY A 59 -27.04 7.78 5.66
N SER A 60 -27.98 8.47 6.31
CA SER A 60 -27.80 8.86 7.71
C SER A 60 -27.98 7.79 8.79
N ALA A 61 -28.74 6.73 8.51
CA ALA A 61 -29.14 5.73 9.50
C ALA A 61 -28.27 4.47 9.43
N THR A 62 -28.14 3.89 8.25
CA THR A 62 -27.43 2.63 8.01
C THR A 62 -25.97 2.67 8.45
N ILE A 63 -25.17 3.65 7.99
CA ILE A 63 -23.75 3.67 8.35
C ILE A 63 -23.52 3.92 9.85
N MET A 64 -24.44 4.64 10.52
CA MET A 64 -24.38 4.84 11.97
C MET A 64 -24.66 3.53 12.73
N LYS A 65 -25.65 2.74 12.30
CA LYS A 65 -25.88 1.38 12.85
C LYS A 65 -24.66 0.48 12.65
N ILE A 66 -24.08 0.49 11.45
CA ILE A 66 -22.89 -0.31 11.12
C ILE A 66 -21.70 0.08 11.99
N ARG A 67 -21.43 1.38 12.13
CA ARG A 67 -20.38 1.89 13.03
C ARG A 67 -20.63 1.48 14.48
N GLU A 68 -21.87 1.60 14.98
CA GLU A 68 -22.22 1.20 16.34
C GLU A 68 -22.02 -0.31 16.55
N LYS A 69 -22.47 -1.13 15.60
CA LYS A 69 -22.26 -2.59 15.56
C LYS A 69 -20.76 -2.94 15.62
N LEU A 70 -19.95 -2.42 14.70
CA LEU A 70 -18.50 -2.65 14.68
C LEU A 70 -17.82 -2.19 15.98
N SER A 71 -18.24 -1.06 16.56
CA SER A 71 -17.67 -0.56 17.83
C SER A 71 -17.90 -1.50 19.01
N LYS A 72 -19.02 -2.24 19.05
CA LYS A 72 -19.32 -3.26 20.07
C LYS A 72 -18.45 -4.51 19.95
N LEU A 73 -17.79 -4.70 18.80
CA LEU A 73 -16.89 -5.83 18.55
C LEU A 73 -15.44 -5.55 18.91
N LYS A 74 -15.09 -4.32 19.30
CA LYS A 74 -13.72 -3.87 19.59
C LYS A 74 -12.91 -4.83 20.47
N ASP A 75 -13.47 -5.30 21.59
CA ASP A 75 -12.76 -6.18 22.51
C ASP A 75 -12.65 -7.63 21.99
N LYS A 76 -13.66 -8.10 21.24
CA LYS A 76 -13.61 -9.41 20.54
C LYS A 76 -12.57 -9.39 19.42
N ALA A 77 -12.55 -8.33 18.62
CA ALA A 77 -11.56 -8.11 17.58
C ALA A 77 -10.14 -8.00 18.16
N LYS A 78 -9.95 -7.28 19.28
CA LYS A 78 -8.67 -7.24 19.98
C LYS A 78 -8.20 -8.64 20.39
N LYS A 79 -9.08 -9.43 21.04
CA LYS A 79 -8.79 -10.82 21.47
C LYS A 79 -8.38 -11.71 20.28
N VAL A 80 -9.03 -11.55 19.12
CA VAL A 80 -8.70 -12.28 17.88
C VAL A 80 -7.31 -11.89 17.33
N LEU A 81 -6.84 -10.68 17.61
CA LEU A 81 -5.52 -10.18 17.18
C LEU A 81 -4.41 -10.40 18.23
N GLU A 82 -4.72 -10.93 19.41
CA GLU A 82 -3.71 -11.19 20.44
C GLU A 82 -2.79 -12.34 20.03
N LEU A 83 -1.49 -12.04 19.99
CA LEU A 83 -0.44 -12.96 19.58
C LEU A 83 -0.05 -13.88 20.75
N SER A 84 0.13 -15.17 20.47
CA SER A 84 0.72 -16.11 21.45
C SER A 84 2.15 -15.67 21.84
N PRO A 85 2.68 -16.07 23.02
CA PRO A 85 4.05 -15.72 23.44
C PRO A 85 5.13 -16.09 22.41
N ARG A 86 4.96 -17.22 21.70
CA ARG A 86 5.85 -17.64 20.60
C ARG A 86 5.76 -16.70 19.39
N MET A 87 4.56 -16.25 19.04
CA MET A 87 4.35 -15.28 17.95
C MET A 87 4.89 -13.89 18.32
N LEU A 88 4.78 -13.48 19.58
CA LEU A 88 5.39 -12.25 20.11
C LEU A 88 6.92 -12.29 20.06
N ALA A 89 7.55 -13.43 20.38
CA ALA A 89 8.99 -13.60 20.22
C ALA A 89 9.42 -13.48 18.74
N ALA A 90 8.74 -14.21 17.85
CA ALA A 90 9.00 -14.15 16.41
C ALA A 90 8.72 -12.75 15.81
N LEU A 91 7.74 -12.01 16.34
CA LEU A 91 7.49 -10.62 15.94
C LEU A 91 8.66 -9.70 16.36
N LYS A 92 9.18 -9.84 17.59
CA LYS A 92 10.34 -9.06 18.05
C LYS A 92 11.57 -9.30 17.18
N GLU A 93 11.83 -10.55 16.79
CA GLU A 93 12.92 -10.89 15.87
C GLU A 93 12.74 -10.28 14.47
N LYS A 94 11.51 -10.20 13.95
CA LYS A 94 11.21 -9.54 12.67
C LYS A 94 11.37 -8.02 12.77
N LEU A 95 10.81 -7.41 13.82
CA LEU A 95 10.94 -5.96 14.08
C LEU A 95 12.41 -5.53 14.18
N ALA A 96 13.27 -6.34 14.80
CA ALA A 96 14.71 -6.08 14.88
C ALA A 96 15.47 -6.22 13.54
N LYS A 97 14.83 -6.78 12.50
CA LYS A 97 15.37 -6.92 11.13
C LYS A 97 14.76 -5.91 10.14
N LEU A 98 13.73 -5.16 10.54
CA LEU A 98 13.19 -4.08 9.72
C LEU A 98 14.23 -2.97 9.59
N ARG A 99 14.27 -2.35 8.41
CA ARG A 99 15.13 -1.20 8.15
C ARG A 99 14.51 0.04 8.80
N PRO A 100 15.28 0.91 9.46
CA PRO A 100 14.77 2.12 10.10
C PRO A 100 14.55 3.23 9.05
N ILE A 101 13.63 2.97 8.11
CA ILE A 101 13.36 3.86 6.97
C ILE A 101 12.85 5.21 7.46
N LYS A 102 13.52 6.30 7.06
CA LYS A 102 13.09 7.65 7.39
C LYS A 102 12.04 8.14 6.40
N HIS A 103 10.78 7.82 6.69
CA HIS A 103 9.67 8.21 5.83
C HIS A 103 9.49 9.73 5.68
N VAL A 104 9.07 10.15 4.48
CA VAL A 104 8.79 11.55 4.12
C VAL A 104 7.30 11.69 3.82
N GLN A 105 6.63 12.68 4.41
CA GLN A 105 5.27 13.05 3.97
C GLN A 105 5.39 14.01 2.78
N VAL A 106 4.83 13.63 1.63
CA VAL A 106 4.80 14.46 0.42
C VAL A 106 3.48 15.22 0.33
N ASN A 107 2.36 14.56 0.60
CA ASN A 107 1.02 15.16 0.52
C ASN A 107 0.47 15.62 1.88
N GLU A 108 -0.08 16.85 1.91
CA GLU A 108 -0.76 17.42 3.09
C GLU A 108 -1.88 16.49 3.60
N MET A 109 -2.67 15.94 2.67
CA MET A 109 -3.78 15.03 2.98
C MET A 109 -3.32 13.62 3.36
N GLY A 110 -2.05 13.27 3.16
CA GLY A 110 -1.54 11.91 3.35
C GLY A 110 -1.10 11.30 2.03
N ASP A 111 -0.19 10.34 2.13
CA ASP A 111 0.39 9.61 0.99
C ASP A 111 -0.22 8.21 0.82
N SER A 112 -1.15 7.82 1.70
CA SER A 112 -1.93 6.59 1.64
C SER A 112 -3.44 6.88 1.80
N ILE A 113 -4.29 5.96 1.35
CA ILE A 113 -5.75 6.09 1.44
C ILE A 113 -6.19 6.20 2.91
N GLU A 114 -5.56 5.42 3.78
CA GLU A 114 -5.81 5.40 5.22
C GLU A 114 -5.49 6.76 5.87
N GLU A 115 -4.37 7.39 5.49
CA GLU A 115 -4.05 8.75 5.95
C GLU A 115 -5.05 9.79 5.43
N VAL A 116 -5.41 9.73 4.14
CA VAL A 116 -6.37 10.64 3.50
C VAL A 116 -7.75 10.54 4.15
N ASN A 117 -8.21 9.33 4.46
CA ASN A 117 -9.50 9.09 5.10
C ASN A 117 -9.51 9.49 6.57
N GLN A 118 -8.39 9.29 7.29
CA GLN A 118 -8.22 9.76 8.65
C GLN A 118 -8.21 11.30 8.71
N LYS A 119 -7.43 11.98 7.84
CA LYS A 119 -7.40 13.45 7.79
C LYS A 119 -8.70 14.06 7.25
N SER A 120 -9.46 13.31 6.43
CA SER A 120 -10.81 13.69 5.98
C SER A 120 -11.91 13.48 7.02
N GLU A 121 -11.62 12.80 8.14
CA GLU A 121 -12.53 12.39 9.22
C GLU A 121 -13.64 11.42 8.78
N VAL A 122 -13.35 10.53 7.82
CA VAL A 122 -14.29 9.50 7.32
C VAL A 122 -13.90 8.07 7.71
N ASP A 123 -12.63 7.82 8.02
CA ASP A 123 -12.06 6.52 8.43
C ASP A 123 -12.93 5.74 9.44
N GLY A 124 -13.40 6.41 10.50
CA GLY A 124 -14.19 5.76 11.55
C GLY A 124 -15.63 5.38 11.16
N TYR A 125 -16.06 5.67 9.93
CA TYR A 125 -17.36 5.25 9.39
C TYR A 125 -17.21 4.19 8.30
N LEU A 126 -15.99 3.98 7.82
CA LEU A 126 -15.64 3.04 6.77
C LEU A 126 -15.10 1.76 7.42
N PHE A 127 -15.48 0.61 6.90
CA PHE A 127 -14.79 -0.63 7.23
C PHE A 127 -13.46 -0.66 6.49
N GLN A 128 -12.41 -1.15 7.14
CA GLN A 128 -11.04 -1.10 6.61
C GLN A 128 -10.73 0.26 5.94
N SER A 129 -11.02 1.35 6.66
CA SER A 129 -10.70 2.74 6.28
C SER A 129 -11.34 3.31 5.00
N ASP A 130 -11.73 2.52 4.00
CA ASP A 130 -12.23 2.95 2.67
C ASP A 130 -13.40 2.10 2.12
N ILE A 131 -13.83 1.04 2.80
CA ILE A 131 -14.98 0.22 2.37
C ILE A 131 -16.28 0.71 3.02
N VAL A 132 -17.26 1.08 2.20
CA VAL A 132 -18.64 1.27 2.66
C VAL A 132 -19.38 -0.08 2.65
N LEU A 133 -19.72 -0.58 3.84
CA LEU A 133 -20.50 -1.82 3.98
C LEU A 133 -22.00 -1.61 3.77
N THR A 134 -22.68 -2.65 3.29
CA THR A 134 -24.14 -2.83 3.44
C THR A 134 -24.51 -3.35 4.83
N GLU A 135 -25.80 -3.28 5.21
CA GLU A 135 -26.27 -3.89 6.47
C GLU A 135 -26.09 -5.42 6.47
N GLU A 136 -26.15 -6.07 5.30
CA GLU A 136 -25.90 -7.51 5.11
C GLU A 136 -24.42 -7.85 5.36
N GLN A 137 -23.49 -7.23 4.63
CA GLN A 137 -22.04 -7.43 4.83
C GLN A 137 -21.60 -7.12 6.27
N ALA A 138 -22.17 -6.08 6.89
CA ALA A 138 -21.88 -5.74 8.28
C ALA A 138 -22.47 -6.72 9.31
N ALA A 139 -23.55 -7.44 8.98
CA ALA A 139 -24.09 -8.51 9.81
C ALA A 139 -23.24 -9.78 9.68
N GLU A 140 -22.86 -10.16 8.46
CA GLU A 140 -21.94 -11.26 8.19
C GLU A 140 -20.64 -11.06 9.00
N MET A 141 -19.96 -9.92 8.86
CA MET A 141 -18.74 -9.60 9.62
C MET A 141 -18.90 -9.65 11.15
N GLU A 142 -20.07 -9.30 11.68
CA GLU A 142 -20.33 -9.39 13.12
C GLU A 142 -20.34 -10.85 13.59
N GLU A 143 -21.10 -11.71 12.91
CA GLU A 143 -21.18 -13.14 13.23
C GLU A 143 -19.78 -13.79 13.15
N GLU A 144 -19.02 -13.46 12.11
CA GLU A 144 -17.66 -13.97 11.89
C GLU A 144 -16.66 -13.60 13.00
N ILE A 145 -16.66 -12.33 13.45
CA ILE A 145 -15.79 -11.88 14.55
C ILE A 145 -16.20 -12.55 15.87
N ILE A 146 -17.49 -12.81 16.07
CA ILE A 146 -18.01 -13.50 17.25
C ILE A 146 -17.58 -14.98 17.26
N GLU A 147 -17.60 -15.66 16.12
CA GLU A 147 -17.17 -17.06 16.00
C GLU A 147 -15.66 -17.25 16.14
N GLU A 148 -14.83 -16.42 15.51
CA GLU A 148 -13.37 -16.50 15.65
C GLU A 148 -12.95 -16.23 17.11
N ALA A 149 -13.59 -15.26 17.78
CA ALA A 149 -13.38 -15.00 19.21
C ALA A 149 -13.86 -16.14 20.13
N SER A 150 -14.72 -17.03 19.62
CA SER A 150 -15.23 -18.24 20.28
C SER A 150 -14.40 -19.50 20.01
N GLY A 151 -13.35 -19.41 19.18
CA GLY A 151 -12.41 -20.51 18.93
C GLY A 151 -12.77 -21.44 17.78
N ASN A 152 -13.76 -21.09 16.94
CA ASN A 152 -14.09 -21.79 15.70
C ASN A 152 -13.64 -20.96 14.48
N PRO A 153 -12.33 -20.90 14.15
CA PRO A 153 -11.83 -20.08 13.06
C PRO A 153 -12.25 -20.64 11.70
N ARG A 154 -13.27 -20.04 11.08
CA ARG A 154 -13.49 -20.20 9.64
C ARG A 154 -12.38 -19.49 8.86
N GLY A 155 -11.99 -20.04 7.71
CA GLY A 155 -11.13 -19.34 6.76
C GLY A 155 -11.82 -18.09 6.20
N ARG A 156 -11.08 -17.29 5.43
CA ARG A 156 -11.33 -15.85 5.21
C ARG A 156 -10.62 -15.38 3.93
N ARG A 157 -11.26 -14.79 2.93
CA ARG A 157 -10.64 -14.68 1.57
C ARG A 157 -10.83 -13.29 0.94
N GLN A 158 -10.24 -13.03 -0.23
CA GLN A 158 -10.05 -11.68 -0.79
C GLN A 158 -11.14 -11.25 -1.79
N ALA A 159 -11.57 -12.11 -2.70
CA ALA A 159 -12.57 -11.77 -3.73
C ALA A 159 -13.99 -12.11 -3.25
N PHE A 160 -14.87 -11.11 -3.18
CA PHE A 160 -16.22 -11.17 -2.61
C PHE A 160 -17.16 -12.08 -3.39
N LYS A 161 -17.57 -13.15 -2.73
CA LYS A 161 -18.38 -14.24 -3.24
C LYS A 161 -19.52 -14.51 -2.25
N ASP A 162 -20.47 -13.57 -2.16
CA ASP A 162 -21.65 -13.73 -1.30
C ASP A 162 -22.57 -14.88 -1.76
N ARG A 163 -23.60 -15.14 -0.95
CA ARG A 163 -24.65 -16.13 -1.25
C ARG A 163 -25.41 -15.92 -2.56
N ARG A 164 -25.24 -14.77 -3.23
CA ARG A 164 -25.87 -14.42 -4.51
C ARG A 164 -24.91 -14.49 -5.69
N TYR A 165 -23.61 -14.70 -5.48
CA TYR A 165 -22.62 -14.84 -6.55
C TYR A 165 -23.07 -15.89 -7.59
N PRO A 166 -22.98 -15.62 -8.91
CA PRO A 166 -22.30 -14.48 -9.54
C PRO A 166 -23.16 -13.21 -9.67
N ALA A 167 -24.41 -13.17 -9.21
CA ALA A 167 -25.27 -12.00 -9.42
C ALA A 167 -24.74 -10.70 -8.76
N THR A 168 -23.73 -10.76 -7.89
CA THR A 168 -23.05 -9.61 -7.26
C THR A 168 -21.80 -9.12 -7.99
N ILE A 169 -21.41 -9.72 -9.13
CA ILE A 169 -20.40 -9.17 -10.03
C ILE A 169 -21.01 -8.28 -11.13
N TRP A 170 -20.16 -7.52 -11.82
CA TRP A 170 -20.55 -6.70 -12.97
C TRP A 170 -20.56 -7.51 -14.27
N GLU A 171 -21.54 -8.42 -14.41
CA GLU A 171 -21.64 -9.39 -15.53
C GLU A 171 -21.50 -8.78 -16.93
N ASN A 172 -22.10 -7.60 -17.16
CA ASN A 172 -22.07 -6.89 -18.45
C ASN A 172 -21.02 -5.76 -18.51
N GLY A 173 -20.05 -5.77 -17.59
CA GLY A 173 -19.13 -4.67 -17.36
C GLY A 173 -19.71 -3.58 -16.44
N VAL A 174 -18.87 -2.61 -16.11
CA VAL A 174 -19.15 -1.52 -15.17
C VAL A 174 -19.62 -0.29 -15.95
N ASN A 175 -20.86 0.14 -15.75
CA ASN A 175 -21.28 1.48 -16.16
C ASN A 175 -20.85 2.49 -15.10
N TYR A 176 -20.44 3.69 -15.52
CA TYR A 176 -20.10 4.77 -14.62
C TYR A 176 -20.51 6.14 -15.18
N TYR A 177 -20.56 7.16 -14.33
CA TYR A 177 -20.62 8.56 -14.79
C TYR A 177 -19.94 9.48 -13.78
N PHE A 178 -19.44 10.62 -14.26
CA PHE A 178 -18.88 11.66 -13.40
C PHE A 178 -19.95 12.64 -12.94
N ASP A 179 -19.93 12.93 -11.64
CA ASP A 179 -20.81 13.94 -11.07
C ASP A 179 -20.32 15.37 -11.32
N TYR A 180 -21.18 16.36 -11.09
CA TYR A 180 -20.94 17.77 -11.40
C TYR A 180 -19.73 18.38 -10.66
N ASN A 181 -19.35 17.82 -9.50
CA ASN A 181 -18.25 18.31 -8.67
C ASN A 181 -16.87 17.72 -9.05
N THR A 182 -16.80 16.84 -10.06
CA THR A 182 -15.56 16.23 -10.52
C THR A 182 -14.69 17.20 -11.32
N ASN A 183 -13.38 17.17 -11.08
CA ASN A 183 -12.40 17.98 -11.82
C ASN A 183 -11.70 17.14 -12.92
N PRO A 184 -11.02 17.77 -13.91
CA PRO A 184 -10.37 17.05 -15.02
C PRO A 184 -9.31 16.03 -14.58
N LYS A 185 -8.59 16.32 -13.49
CA LYS A 185 -7.54 15.47 -12.93
C LYS A 185 -8.12 14.15 -12.39
N LEU A 186 -9.17 14.22 -11.57
CA LEU A 186 -9.95 13.07 -11.12
C LEU A 186 -10.46 12.24 -12.30
N ARG A 187 -11.01 12.89 -13.33
CA ARG A 187 -11.52 12.20 -14.53
C ARG A 187 -10.41 11.46 -15.28
N SER A 188 -9.21 12.04 -15.38
CA SER A 188 -8.02 11.39 -15.97
C SER A 188 -7.64 10.13 -15.19
N VAL A 189 -7.41 10.25 -13.88
CA VAL A 189 -6.92 9.12 -13.08
C VAL A 189 -7.95 8.01 -12.91
N PHE A 190 -9.25 8.35 -12.86
CA PHE A 190 -10.32 7.34 -12.89
C PHE A 190 -10.31 6.54 -14.20
N LYS A 191 -10.21 7.21 -15.35
CA LYS A 191 -10.16 6.52 -16.65
C LYS A 191 -8.92 5.64 -16.77
N LYS A 192 -7.76 6.13 -16.35
CA LYS A 192 -6.52 5.34 -16.29
C LYS A 192 -6.64 4.13 -15.36
N GLY A 193 -7.21 4.28 -14.17
CA GLY A 193 -7.42 3.16 -13.25
C GLY A 193 -8.44 2.14 -13.75
N ALA A 194 -9.46 2.59 -14.48
CA ALA A 194 -10.36 1.71 -15.21
C ALA A 194 -9.60 0.96 -16.33
N ASP A 195 -8.75 1.65 -17.09
CA ASP A 195 -7.94 1.06 -18.16
C ASP A 195 -6.90 0.03 -17.65
N GLU A 196 -6.36 0.19 -16.43
CA GLU A 196 -5.55 -0.83 -15.76
C GLU A 196 -6.33 -2.14 -15.57
N TRP A 197 -7.60 -2.06 -15.15
CA TRP A 197 -8.47 -3.24 -15.06
C TRP A 197 -8.92 -3.73 -16.45
N GLN A 198 -9.25 -2.83 -17.39
CA GLN A 198 -9.68 -3.22 -18.73
C GLN A 198 -8.58 -4.01 -19.46
N LYS A 199 -7.39 -3.45 -19.64
CA LYS A 199 -6.32 -4.08 -20.46
C LYS A 199 -5.89 -5.47 -19.97
N ASN A 200 -6.12 -5.74 -18.69
CA ASN A 200 -5.70 -6.93 -17.97
C ASN A 200 -6.85 -7.92 -17.68
N THR A 201 -8.11 -7.59 -17.97
CA THR A 201 -9.27 -8.46 -17.69
C THR A 201 -10.31 -8.43 -18.81
N CYS A 202 -11.33 -9.30 -18.74
CA CYS A 202 -12.47 -9.22 -19.65
C CYS A 202 -13.48 -8.10 -19.32
N ILE A 203 -13.29 -7.37 -18.22
CA ILE A 203 -14.28 -6.44 -17.67
C ILE A 203 -14.19 -5.10 -18.40
N ASN A 204 -15.31 -4.67 -19.00
CA ASN A 204 -15.42 -3.37 -19.68
C ASN A 204 -15.87 -2.27 -18.73
N PHE A 205 -15.45 -1.03 -18.99
CA PHE A 205 -15.89 0.17 -18.28
C PHE A 205 -16.52 1.15 -19.29
N LYS A 206 -17.78 1.51 -19.09
CA LYS A 206 -18.55 2.36 -20.01
C LYS A 206 -19.06 3.62 -19.30
N GLU A 207 -18.84 4.79 -19.88
CA GLU A 207 -19.47 6.02 -19.39
C GLU A 207 -20.95 6.04 -19.83
N ASP A 208 -21.86 5.78 -18.89
CA ASP A 208 -23.31 5.69 -19.12
C ASP A 208 -24.06 6.14 -17.84
N LYS A 209 -24.64 7.34 -17.91
CA LYS A 209 -25.40 7.94 -16.81
C LYS A 209 -26.82 7.36 -16.69
N GLU A 210 -27.38 6.78 -17.74
CA GLU A 210 -28.78 6.34 -17.78
C GLU A 210 -28.93 4.85 -17.43
N ALA A 211 -27.86 4.05 -17.56
CA ALA A 211 -27.79 2.65 -17.13
C ALA A 211 -28.35 2.42 -15.70
N THR A 212 -29.12 1.34 -15.51
CA THR A 212 -29.75 1.00 -14.21
C THR A 212 -28.72 0.82 -13.12
N ASP A 213 -27.74 -0.06 -13.35
CA ASP A 213 -26.63 -0.31 -12.44
C ASP A 213 -25.41 0.49 -12.90
N LYS A 214 -24.91 1.38 -12.05
CA LYS A 214 -23.82 2.31 -12.39
C LYS A 214 -23.07 2.84 -11.17
N ILE A 215 -21.80 3.18 -11.37
CA ILE A 215 -20.97 3.90 -10.41
C ILE A 215 -21.08 5.41 -10.66
N ARG A 216 -21.48 6.19 -9.65
CA ARG A 216 -21.32 7.64 -9.63
C ARG A 216 -19.94 7.97 -9.06
N VAL A 217 -19.05 8.48 -9.90
CA VAL A 217 -17.74 8.98 -9.49
C VAL A 217 -17.88 10.46 -9.11
N PHE A 218 -17.51 10.83 -7.88
CA PHE A 218 -17.72 12.18 -7.37
C PHE A 218 -16.58 12.63 -6.43
N TYR A 219 -16.40 13.95 -6.30
CA TYR A 219 -15.35 14.56 -5.48
C TYR A 219 -15.88 14.87 -4.07
N GLU A 220 -15.76 13.91 -3.16
CA GLU A 220 -16.23 14.01 -1.76
C GLU A 220 -15.09 13.70 -0.79
N LYS A 221 -15.31 13.80 0.52
CA LYS A 221 -14.31 13.48 1.54
C LYS A 221 -13.84 12.03 1.46
N GLY A 222 -12.52 11.86 1.33
CA GLY A 222 -11.84 10.58 1.32
C GLY A 222 -11.89 9.83 -0.01
N CYS A 223 -11.16 8.72 -0.04
CA CYS A 223 -11.14 7.73 -1.11
C CYS A 223 -11.92 6.53 -0.56
N TRP A 224 -13.01 6.13 -1.20
CA TRP A 224 -13.78 4.99 -0.72
C TRP A 224 -14.76 4.49 -1.78
N SER A 225 -15.16 3.23 -1.62
CA SER A 225 -16.00 2.50 -2.54
C SER A 225 -16.88 1.46 -1.83
N PHE A 226 -17.79 0.84 -2.57
CA PHE A 226 -18.54 -0.33 -2.12
C PHE A 226 -17.86 -1.60 -2.67
N VAL A 227 -17.94 -2.71 -1.93
CA VAL A 227 -17.45 -4.00 -2.46
C VAL A 227 -18.52 -4.65 -3.35
N GLY A 228 -18.17 -4.86 -4.63
CA GLY A 228 -19.01 -5.53 -5.64
C GLY A 228 -20.15 -4.70 -6.22
N ARG A 229 -20.97 -5.32 -7.08
CA ARG A 229 -22.18 -4.71 -7.67
C ARG A 229 -23.34 -4.82 -6.69
N ARG A 230 -23.87 -3.68 -6.24
CA ARG A 230 -25.00 -3.63 -5.30
C ARG A 230 -26.38 -3.60 -5.96
N GLY A 231 -26.43 -3.27 -7.26
CA GLY A 231 -27.65 -2.92 -7.98
C GLY A 231 -28.02 -1.45 -7.81
N GLY A 232 -28.56 -0.85 -8.86
CA GLY A 232 -28.82 0.58 -8.94
C GLY A 232 -27.55 1.44 -9.01
N LYS A 233 -27.70 2.72 -8.65
CA LYS A 233 -26.58 3.66 -8.55
C LYS A 233 -25.82 3.45 -7.22
N GLN A 234 -24.55 3.10 -7.29
CA GLN A 234 -23.62 3.14 -6.14
C GLN A 234 -22.59 4.27 -6.31
N ASP A 235 -22.17 4.88 -5.20
CA ASP A 235 -21.27 6.05 -5.20
C ASP A 235 -19.83 5.60 -4.91
N LEU A 236 -18.83 6.21 -5.57
CA LEU A 236 -17.39 6.00 -5.37
C LEU A 236 -16.70 7.36 -5.25
N SER A 237 -16.06 7.62 -4.11
CA SER A 237 -15.43 8.90 -3.82
C SER A 237 -13.95 8.91 -4.21
N LEU A 238 -13.53 9.95 -4.92
CA LEU A 238 -12.13 10.31 -5.10
C LEU A 238 -11.95 11.76 -4.66
N GLY A 239 -11.69 11.97 -3.37
CA GLY A 239 -11.53 13.28 -2.76
C GLY A 239 -10.19 13.99 -2.97
N LYS A 240 -9.98 15.06 -2.19
CA LYS A 240 -8.68 15.74 -2.08
C LYS A 240 -7.63 14.76 -1.53
N GLY A 241 -6.60 14.47 -2.32
CA GLY A 241 -5.55 13.48 -1.99
C GLY A 241 -5.80 12.08 -2.56
N CYS A 242 -6.91 11.87 -3.27
CA CYS A 242 -7.24 10.59 -3.92
C CYS A 242 -6.95 10.60 -5.43
N ASP A 243 -6.39 11.69 -5.95
CA ASP A 243 -6.23 11.95 -7.38
C ASP A 243 -4.98 11.32 -8.00
N SER A 244 -4.73 10.05 -7.64
CA SER A 244 -3.69 9.19 -8.22
C SER A 244 -4.31 8.01 -8.99
N VAL A 245 -3.60 7.50 -10.00
CA VAL A 245 -4.03 6.31 -10.77
C VAL A 245 -4.10 5.07 -9.87
N ALA A 246 -3.16 4.95 -8.92
CA ALA A 246 -3.12 3.86 -7.95
C ALA A 246 -4.38 3.85 -7.07
N THR A 247 -4.75 4.99 -6.50
CA THR A 247 -5.98 5.14 -5.69
C THR A 247 -7.23 4.80 -6.51
N ALA A 248 -7.36 5.34 -7.73
CA ALA A 248 -8.48 5.02 -8.59
C ALA A 248 -8.57 3.52 -8.93
N THR A 249 -7.43 2.87 -9.19
CA THR A 249 -7.36 1.41 -9.46
C THR A 249 -7.77 0.60 -8.23
N HIS A 250 -7.37 1.03 -7.02
CA HIS A 250 -7.75 0.41 -5.76
C HIS A 250 -9.27 0.50 -5.47
N GLU A 251 -9.86 1.70 -5.55
CA GLU A 251 -11.30 1.90 -5.34
C GLU A 251 -12.17 1.17 -6.37
N LEU A 252 -11.65 1.01 -7.59
CA LEU A 252 -12.25 0.16 -8.61
C LEU A 252 -12.08 -1.33 -8.30
N GLY A 253 -10.97 -1.74 -7.70
CA GLY A 253 -10.79 -3.10 -7.16
C GLY A 253 -11.88 -3.46 -6.16
N HIS A 254 -12.19 -2.57 -5.22
CA HIS A 254 -13.36 -2.72 -4.35
C HIS A 254 -14.67 -2.83 -5.15
N ALA A 255 -14.95 -1.88 -6.05
CA ALA A 255 -16.18 -1.88 -6.84
C ALA A 255 -16.36 -3.16 -7.67
N LEU A 256 -15.27 -3.77 -8.13
CA LEU A 256 -15.25 -5.06 -8.83
C LEU A 256 -15.43 -6.27 -7.91
N GLY A 257 -15.19 -6.13 -6.60
CA GLY A 257 -15.45 -7.17 -5.60
C GLY A 257 -14.27 -7.55 -4.71
N PHE A 258 -13.16 -6.81 -4.68
CA PHE A 258 -12.02 -7.16 -3.80
C PHE A 258 -12.14 -6.49 -2.43
N TYR A 259 -11.97 -7.29 -1.38
CA TYR A 259 -11.49 -6.82 -0.08
C TYR A 259 -9.96 -6.74 -0.08
N HIS A 260 -9.40 -6.22 1.01
CA HIS A 260 -7.96 -6.07 1.16
C HIS A 260 -7.18 -7.38 1.36
N THR A 261 -5.95 -7.38 0.88
CA THR A 261 -5.03 -8.53 0.93
C THR A 261 -4.58 -8.85 2.35
N MET A 262 -4.30 -7.85 3.20
CA MET A 262 -4.01 -8.10 4.63
C MET A 262 -5.20 -8.66 5.42
N ALA A 263 -6.40 -8.70 4.85
CA ALA A 263 -7.60 -9.27 5.45
C ALA A 263 -7.86 -10.76 5.08
N ARG A 264 -6.95 -11.40 4.34
CA ARG A 264 -7.06 -12.84 4.01
C ARG A 264 -6.83 -13.74 5.25
N HIS A 265 -7.33 -14.97 5.24
CA HIS A 265 -7.09 -15.98 6.29
C HIS A 265 -5.64 -16.41 6.37
N ASP A 266 -5.06 -16.61 5.19
CA ASP A 266 -3.70 -17.04 5.04
C ASP A 266 -2.70 -15.91 5.28
N ARG A 267 -3.16 -14.65 5.50
CA ARG A 267 -2.28 -13.50 5.79
C ARG A 267 -1.34 -13.76 6.98
N ASP A 268 -1.78 -14.49 7.99
CA ASP A 268 -0.95 -14.84 9.16
C ASP A 268 0.25 -15.78 8.81
N LYS A 269 0.30 -16.34 7.59
CA LYS A 269 1.46 -17.07 7.04
C LYS A 269 2.51 -16.16 6.39
N TYR A 270 2.17 -14.91 6.06
CA TYR A 270 2.99 -13.98 5.28
C TYR A 270 3.29 -12.68 6.05
N VAL A 271 2.34 -12.19 6.84
CA VAL A 271 2.47 -11.00 7.70
C VAL A 271 2.12 -11.35 9.16
N THR A 272 2.61 -10.56 10.10
CA THR A 272 2.21 -10.59 11.50
C THR A 272 1.61 -9.24 11.85
N ILE A 273 0.39 -9.24 12.39
CA ILE A 273 -0.27 -8.01 12.85
C ILE A 273 0.20 -7.70 14.28
N ASN A 274 0.90 -6.57 14.45
CA ASN A 274 1.28 -6.06 15.76
C ASN A 274 0.14 -5.26 16.39
N VAL A 275 -0.77 -5.96 17.08
CA VAL A 275 -1.93 -5.37 17.77
C VAL A 275 -1.56 -4.23 18.74
N HIS A 276 -0.33 -4.21 19.25
CA HIS A 276 0.15 -3.18 20.18
C HIS A 276 0.40 -1.80 19.53
N ASN A 277 0.49 -1.70 18.21
CA ASN A 277 0.64 -0.41 17.50
C ASN A 277 -0.68 0.13 16.93
N ILE A 278 -1.75 -0.68 16.90
CA ILE A 278 -3.04 -0.31 16.30
C ILE A 278 -3.77 0.72 17.16
N LYS A 279 -4.31 1.78 16.54
CA LYS A 279 -5.28 2.68 17.21
C LYS A 279 -6.45 1.87 17.79
N PRO A 280 -6.80 1.96 19.09
CA PRO A 280 -7.77 1.03 19.70
C PRO A 280 -9.16 0.96 19.04
N ASP A 281 -9.61 2.01 18.36
CA ASP A 281 -10.90 2.03 17.66
C ASP A 281 -10.86 1.37 16.27
N LEU A 282 -9.67 0.90 15.82
CA LEU A 282 -9.45 0.24 14.53
C LEU A 282 -9.21 -1.28 14.64
N TYR A 283 -9.30 -1.91 15.82
CA TYR A 283 -9.03 -3.37 15.94
C TYR A 283 -9.88 -4.22 14.98
N SER A 284 -11.16 -3.89 14.78
CA SER A 284 -12.03 -4.59 13.83
C SER A 284 -11.57 -4.48 12.37
N GLN A 285 -10.78 -3.47 12.01
CA GLN A 285 -10.28 -3.29 10.66
C GLN A 285 -9.18 -4.32 10.32
N PHE A 286 -8.44 -4.81 11.33
CA PHE A 286 -7.35 -5.78 11.15
C PHE A 286 -7.78 -7.24 11.37
N THR A 287 -9.05 -7.49 11.70
CA THR A 287 -9.64 -8.81 11.48
C THR A 287 -9.71 -9.09 9.97
N LYS A 288 -10.35 -10.19 9.58
CA LYS A 288 -10.24 -10.77 8.23
C LYS A 288 -11.68 -10.91 7.63
N GLN A 289 -11.89 -11.50 6.45
CA GLN A 289 -13.24 -11.71 5.81
C GLN A 289 -13.85 -13.10 6.13
N THR A 290 -14.75 -13.79 5.39
CA THR A 290 -14.85 -15.29 5.50
C THR A 290 -14.84 -16.07 4.18
N THR A 291 -14.51 -17.36 4.27
CA THR A 291 -14.73 -18.40 3.25
C THR A 291 -16.20 -18.56 2.86
N SER A 292 -17.14 -18.13 3.71
CA SER A 292 -18.57 -18.16 3.40
C SER A 292 -18.93 -17.14 2.32
N THR A 293 -18.18 -16.04 2.26
CA THR A 293 -18.51 -14.85 1.47
C THR A 293 -17.36 -14.36 0.58
N ASN A 294 -16.24 -15.09 0.48
CA ASN A 294 -15.07 -14.69 -0.33
C ASN A 294 -14.26 -15.90 -0.86
N GLU A 295 -13.43 -15.70 -1.89
CA GLU A 295 -12.50 -16.68 -2.47
C GLU A 295 -11.08 -16.10 -2.80
N ASN A 296 -10.03 -16.92 -2.65
CA ASN A 296 -8.62 -16.64 -3.00
C ASN A 296 -8.17 -17.50 -4.22
N TYR A 297 -8.97 -18.49 -4.63
CA TYR A 297 -8.74 -19.40 -5.76
C TYR A 297 -7.42 -20.21 -5.68
N ASN A 298 -6.96 -20.49 -4.45
CA ASN A 298 -5.63 -21.06 -4.15
C ASN A 298 -4.44 -20.22 -4.68
N ILE A 299 -4.67 -18.96 -5.02
CA ILE A 299 -3.63 -17.99 -5.36
C ILE A 299 -2.94 -17.55 -4.06
N THR A 300 -1.61 -17.46 -4.09
CA THR A 300 -0.80 -17.05 -2.92
C THR A 300 -1.05 -15.58 -2.52
N TYR A 301 -0.41 -15.13 -1.44
CA TYR A 301 -0.44 -13.74 -0.99
C TYR A 301 0.67 -12.95 -1.70
N ASP A 302 0.32 -11.82 -2.31
CA ASP A 302 1.29 -10.90 -2.90
C ASP A 302 1.47 -9.68 -1.99
N TYR A 303 2.70 -9.46 -1.50
CA TYR A 303 3.01 -8.30 -0.65
C TYR A 303 2.82 -6.97 -1.39
N GLY A 304 3.08 -6.96 -2.69
CA GLY A 304 2.96 -5.81 -3.59
C GLY A 304 1.60 -5.67 -4.27
N SER A 305 0.60 -6.39 -3.78
CA SER A 305 -0.81 -6.18 -4.14
C SER A 305 -1.23 -4.72 -3.88
N ILE A 306 -1.91 -4.12 -4.87
CA ILE A 306 -2.50 -2.78 -4.74
C ILE A 306 -3.60 -2.72 -3.66
N MET A 307 -4.21 -3.87 -3.33
CA MET A 307 -5.22 -4.00 -2.27
C MET A 307 -4.59 -4.30 -0.90
N ASN A 308 -3.28 -4.13 -0.75
CA ASN A 308 -2.57 -4.38 0.49
C ASN A 308 -2.14 -3.08 1.17
N TYR A 309 -2.46 -2.95 2.45
CA TYR A 309 -2.06 -1.82 3.28
C TYR A 309 -0.55 -1.66 3.39
N GLY A 310 -0.13 -0.44 3.72
CA GLY A 310 1.22 -0.12 4.15
C GLY A 310 1.57 -0.67 5.53
N GLY A 311 2.86 -0.70 5.88
CA GLY A 311 3.37 -1.26 7.13
C GLY A 311 2.82 -0.56 8.38
N SER A 312 2.75 0.77 8.37
CA SER A 312 2.24 1.59 9.49
C SER A 312 0.74 1.91 9.41
N ALA A 313 0.00 1.34 8.45
CA ALA A 313 -1.43 1.57 8.32
C ALA A 313 -2.20 1.31 9.63
N GLY A 314 -3.07 2.24 10.02
CA GLY A 314 -3.83 2.18 11.28
C GLY A 314 -3.02 2.40 12.57
N SER A 315 -1.72 2.70 12.48
CA SER A 315 -0.84 2.92 13.64
C SER A 315 -1.22 4.17 14.45
N TYR A 316 -1.03 4.15 15.78
CA TYR A 316 -1.19 5.35 16.63
C TYR A 316 0.12 6.10 16.91
N ASN A 317 1.26 5.42 16.74
CA ASN A 317 2.61 5.91 17.04
C ASN A 317 3.49 6.09 15.80
N GLY A 318 3.03 5.67 14.61
CA GLY A 318 3.82 5.65 13.37
C GLY A 318 4.65 4.38 13.20
N GLU A 319 4.64 3.49 14.20
CA GLU A 319 5.34 2.21 14.15
C GLU A 319 4.54 1.17 13.36
N ASN A 320 5.24 0.19 12.78
CA ASN A 320 4.65 -0.87 11.94
C ASN A 320 3.55 -1.68 12.67
N VAL A 321 2.37 -1.72 12.05
CA VAL A 321 1.25 -2.59 12.42
C VAL A 321 1.32 -3.90 11.63
N ILE A 322 1.66 -3.84 10.33
CA ILE A 322 1.77 -5.01 9.45
C ILE A 322 3.25 -5.30 9.24
N VAL A 323 3.73 -6.41 9.80
CA VAL A 323 5.14 -6.80 9.72
C VAL A 323 5.28 -8.03 8.81
N PRO A 324 5.94 -7.94 7.64
CA PRO A 324 6.10 -9.09 6.76
C PRO A 324 7.05 -10.13 7.38
N HIS A 325 6.84 -11.41 7.05
CA HIS A 325 7.65 -12.51 7.59
C HIS A 325 9.04 -12.53 6.95
N ASP A 326 9.10 -12.21 5.67
CA ASP A 326 10.33 -11.81 4.99
C ASP A 326 10.40 -10.27 5.02
N THR A 327 11.33 -9.76 5.81
CA THR A 327 11.47 -8.32 6.10
C THR A 327 11.99 -7.52 4.91
N LEU A 328 12.42 -8.15 3.83
CA LEU A 328 12.77 -7.45 2.58
C LEU A 328 11.55 -6.80 1.92
N TYR A 329 10.33 -7.34 2.13
CA TYR A 329 9.08 -6.77 1.59
C TYR A 329 8.54 -5.54 2.36
N GLN A 330 9.28 -5.00 3.35
CA GLN A 330 8.84 -3.86 4.17
C GLN A 330 8.26 -2.69 3.35
N GLU A 331 8.97 -2.26 2.31
CA GLU A 331 8.54 -1.16 1.42
C GLU A 331 7.70 -1.62 0.23
N THR A 332 7.49 -2.93 0.09
CA THR A 332 6.62 -3.50 -0.97
C THR A 332 5.15 -3.45 -0.56
N LEU A 333 4.87 -3.52 0.74
CA LEU A 333 3.55 -3.27 1.35
C LEU A 333 3.06 -1.84 1.01
N GLY A 334 1.78 -1.66 0.67
CA GLY A 334 1.22 -0.36 0.26
C GLY A 334 1.43 0.01 -1.21
N SER A 335 1.76 -0.96 -2.06
CA SER A 335 2.06 -0.83 -3.49
C SER A 335 1.09 0.07 -4.30
N PRO A 336 1.59 0.90 -5.23
CA PRO A 336 0.77 1.64 -6.20
C PRO A 336 0.43 0.84 -7.47
N PHE A 337 0.93 -0.40 -7.61
CA PHE A 337 0.87 -1.18 -8.86
C PHE A 337 -0.08 -2.37 -8.76
N LEU A 338 -0.85 -2.61 -9.82
CA LEU A 338 -1.73 -3.77 -9.95
C LEU A 338 -0.89 -5.05 -10.17
N ALA A 339 -0.74 -5.84 -9.12
CA ALA A 339 0.10 -7.05 -9.11
C ALA A 339 -0.47 -8.19 -9.96
N PHE A 340 0.41 -9.07 -10.45
CA PHE A 340 0.04 -10.18 -11.33
C PHE A 340 -0.97 -11.15 -10.70
N TYR A 341 -0.83 -11.44 -9.40
CA TYR A 341 -1.74 -12.32 -8.68
C TYR A 341 -3.13 -11.71 -8.46
N GLU A 342 -3.25 -10.40 -8.25
CA GLU A 342 -4.52 -9.67 -8.26
C GLU A 342 -5.23 -9.77 -9.60
N ILE A 343 -4.49 -9.61 -10.71
CA ILE A 343 -5.05 -9.75 -12.06
C ILE A 343 -5.54 -11.18 -12.29
N LEU A 344 -4.73 -12.19 -11.92
CA LEU A 344 -5.12 -13.60 -12.02
C LEU A 344 -6.36 -13.90 -11.17
N MET A 345 -6.43 -13.35 -9.96
CA MET A 345 -7.58 -13.50 -9.08
C MET A 345 -8.83 -12.86 -9.69
N MET A 346 -8.73 -11.67 -10.28
CA MET A 346 -9.86 -10.96 -10.88
C MET A 346 -10.36 -11.70 -12.12
N ASN A 347 -9.45 -12.18 -12.97
CA ASN A 347 -9.77 -13.00 -14.14
C ASN A 347 -10.39 -14.36 -13.77
N THR A 348 -10.02 -14.93 -12.63
CA THR A 348 -10.65 -16.15 -12.10
C THR A 348 -12.04 -15.84 -11.53
N HIS A 349 -12.18 -14.72 -10.81
CA HIS A 349 -13.43 -14.28 -10.18
C HIS A 349 -14.51 -13.89 -11.20
N TYR A 350 -14.14 -13.25 -12.31
CA TYR A 350 -15.05 -12.90 -13.40
C TYR A 350 -15.15 -13.99 -14.50
N ASN A 351 -14.57 -15.16 -14.26
CA ASN A 351 -14.46 -16.26 -15.23
C ASN A 351 -13.87 -15.87 -16.60
N CYS A 352 -13.07 -14.81 -16.66
CA CYS A 352 -12.44 -14.32 -17.88
C CYS A 352 -11.51 -15.36 -18.53
N LEU A 353 -10.87 -16.22 -17.72
CA LEU A 353 -9.95 -17.26 -18.20
C LEU A 353 -10.62 -18.25 -19.17
N ASP A 354 -11.94 -18.44 -19.09
CA ASP A 354 -12.69 -19.33 -19.98
C ASP A 354 -12.72 -18.85 -21.44
N GLN A 355 -12.59 -17.53 -21.68
CA GLN A 355 -12.69 -16.94 -23.02
C GLN A 355 -11.61 -17.49 -23.98
N CYS A 356 -10.43 -17.83 -23.45
CA CYS A 356 -9.34 -18.40 -24.24
C CYS A 356 -9.26 -19.93 -24.23
N LYS A 357 -9.97 -20.64 -23.33
CA LYS A 357 -9.88 -22.12 -23.20
C LYS A 357 -10.21 -22.88 -24.48
N LYS A 358 -11.11 -22.36 -25.31
CA LYS A 358 -11.56 -22.97 -26.57
C LYS A 358 -10.94 -22.34 -27.81
N ASN A 359 -10.02 -21.38 -27.65
CA ASN A 359 -9.42 -20.67 -28.78
C ASN A 359 -8.18 -21.42 -29.28
N PRO A 360 -8.16 -21.97 -30.51
CA PRO A 360 -7.00 -22.70 -31.04
C PRO A 360 -5.78 -21.81 -31.30
N LYS A 361 -5.96 -20.47 -31.27
CA LYS A 361 -4.87 -19.49 -31.35
C LYS A 361 -4.40 -19.00 -29.97
N ALA A 362 -4.83 -19.63 -28.88
CA ALA A 362 -4.42 -19.25 -27.53
C ALA A 362 -2.91 -19.42 -27.33
N ALA A 363 -2.27 -18.38 -26.80
CA ALA A 363 -0.84 -18.31 -26.57
C ALA A 363 -0.36 -19.36 -25.55
N GLN A 364 0.76 -20.01 -25.87
CA GLN A 364 1.44 -20.95 -24.97
C GLN A 364 2.41 -20.20 -24.06
N CYS A 365 1.84 -19.49 -23.09
CA CYS A 365 2.53 -18.57 -22.20
C CYS A 365 3.68 -19.24 -21.41
N LYS A 366 4.77 -18.49 -21.24
CA LYS A 366 5.96 -18.84 -20.46
C LYS A 366 5.94 -18.12 -19.13
N MET A 367 6.90 -18.45 -18.27
CA MET A 367 7.11 -17.81 -16.96
C MET A 367 5.85 -17.72 -16.10
N GLY A 368 4.94 -18.70 -16.20
CA GLY A 368 3.67 -18.74 -15.48
C GLY A 368 2.62 -17.68 -15.86
N GLY A 369 2.84 -16.92 -16.94
CA GLY A 369 1.80 -16.10 -17.55
C GLY A 369 0.63 -16.93 -18.11
N TYR A 370 -0.45 -16.26 -18.50
CA TYR A 370 -1.66 -16.90 -19.05
C TYR A 370 -2.29 -16.05 -20.17
N PRO A 371 -3.08 -16.64 -21.09
CA PRO A 371 -3.65 -15.90 -22.22
C PRO A 371 -4.49 -14.70 -21.77
N ASN A 372 -4.29 -13.54 -22.39
CA ASN A 372 -5.08 -12.35 -22.10
C ASN A 372 -6.51 -12.57 -22.63
N PRO A 373 -7.56 -12.40 -21.80
CA PRO A 373 -8.94 -12.67 -22.22
C PRO A 373 -9.42 -11.77 -23.37
N ARG A 374 -8.82 -10.58 -23.56
CA ARG A 374 -9.15 -9.67 -24.67
C ARG A 374 -8.42 -9.99 -25.97
N ASP A 375 -7.28 -10.66 -25.88
CA ASP A 375 -6.48 -11.08 -27.02
C ASP A 375 -5.72 -12.35 -26.64
N CYS A 376 -6.36 -13.50 -26.87
CA CYS A 376 -5.80 -14.79 -26.54
C CYS A 376 -4.48 -15.11 -27.25
N THR A 377 -4.08 -14.35 -28.29
CA THR A 377 -2.79 -14.52 -28.96
C THR A 377 -1.61 -13.91 -28.20
N LYS A 378 -1.90 -13.17 -27.11
CA LYS A 378 -0.93 -12.60 -26.17
C LYS A 378 -1.18 -13.10 -24.76
N CYS A 379 -0.15 -13.01 -23.93
CA CYS A 379 -0.21 -13.37 -22.51
C CYS A 379 -0.28 -12.13 -21.60
N ILE A 380 -0.92 -12.29 -20.44
CA ILE A 380 -0.68 -11.47 -19.27
C ILE A 380 0.55 -12.05 -18.56
N CYS A 381 1.51 -11.18 -18.23
CA CYS A 381 2.84 -11.57 -17.75
C CYS A 381 3.11 -11.06 -16.34
N PRO A 382 3.90 -11.79 -15.53
CA PRO A 382 4.42 -11.29 -14.27
C PRO A 382 5.31 -10.06 -14.42
N SER A 383 5.49 -9.32 -13.32
CA SER A 383 6.39 -8.16 -13.26
C SER A 383 7.79 -8.50 -13.77
N GLY A 384 8.35 -7.64 -14.63
CA GLY A 384 9.65 -7.86 -15.26
C GLY A 384 9.67 -8.84 -16.44
N TYR A 385 8.54 -9.42 -16.85
CA TYR A 385 8.40 -10.29 -18.03
C TYR A 385 7.39 -9.73 -19.04
N GLY A 386 7.60 -10.00 -20.32
CA GLY A 386 6.81 -9.42 -21.40
C GLY A 386 7.01 -10.08 -22.77
N GLY A 387 6.63 -9.37 -23.82
CA GLY A 387 6.42 -9.95 -25.16
C GLY A 387 5.15 -10.80 -25.22
N PRO A 388 4.76 -11.31 -26.42
CA PRO A 388 3.50 -12.04 -26.58
C PRO A 388 3.38 -13.30 -25.72
N LEU A 389 4.50 -13.92 -25.34
CA LEU A 389 4.54 -15.19 -24.59
C LEU A 389 5.14 -15.07 -23.18
N CYS A 390 5.43 -13.87 -22.66
CA CYS A 390 6.14 -13.66 -21.39
C CYS A 390 7.59 -14.20 -21.36
N ASP A 391 8.19 -14.40 -22.54
CA ASP A 391 9.55 -14.92 -22.72
C ASP A 391 10.59 -13.83 -23.05
N GLN A 392 10.17 -12.56 -23.10
CA GLN A 392 10.99 -11.40 -23.43
C GLN A 392 11.04 -10.39 -22.28
N ARG A 393 12.07 -9.56 -22.27
CA ARG A 393 12.13 -8.35 -21.44
C ARG A 393 10.99 -7.40 -21.86
N PRO A 394 10.24 -6.78 -20.94
CA PRO A 394 9.23 -5.79 -21.29
C PRO A 394 9.78 -4.68 -22.20
N HIS A 395 8.93 -4.20 -23.12
CA HIS A 395 9.29 -3.11 -24.04
C HIS A 395 9.55 -1.79 -23.29
N GLY A 396 10.26 -0.87 -23.95
CA GLY A 396 10.72 0.38 -23.37
C GLY A 396 12.19 0.34 -22.95
N CYS A 397 12.58 1.30 -22.11
CA CYS A 397 13.96 1.48 -21.66
C CYS A 397 14.47 0.33 -20.79
N GLY A 398 15.79 0.29 -20.60
CA GLY A 398 16.53 -0.83 -20.03
C GLY A 398 16.96 -1.87 -21.07
N HIS A 399 17.73 -2.87 -20.65
CA HIS A 399 18.38 -3.85 -21.52
C HIS A 399 18.75 -5.13 -20.76
N VAL A 400 19.18 -6.17 -21.48
CA VAL A 400 19.75 -7.39 -20.88
C VAL A 400 21.24 -7.18 -20.64
N VAL A 401 21.74 -7.56 -19.47
CA VAL A 401 23.17 -7.57 -19.13
C VAL A 401 23.60 -8.98 -18.71
N GLN A 402 24.81 -9.37 -19.09
CA GLN A 402 25.41 -10.65 -18.71
C GLN A 402 26.34 -10.45 -17.51
N ALA A 403 26.10 -11.19 -16.44
CA ALA A 403 26.92 -11.20 -15.24
C ALA A 403 28.21 -12.00 -15.46
N SER A 404 29.29 -11.52 -14.85
CA SER A 404 30.57 -12.19 -14.68
C SER A 404 30.75 -12.61 -13.20
N LYS A 405 31.91 -13.16 -12.84
CA LYS A 405 32.27 -13.43 -11.43
C LYS A 405 32.66 -12.17 -10.67
N ASP A 406 33.08 -11.13 -11.40
CA ASP A 406 33.47 -9.84 -10.85
C ASP A 406 32.24 -8.91 -10.81
N TYR A 407 32.22 -7.97 -9.86
CA TYR A 407 31.12 -7.02 -9.77
C TYR A 407 31.12 -6.05 -10.95
N GLN A 408 29.96 -5.95 -11.59
CA GLN A 408 29.63 -4.98 -12.63
C GLN A 408 28.57 -4.01 -12.11
N ASN A 409 28.56 -2.79 -12.65
CA ASN A 409 27.55 -1.79 -12.32
C ASN A 409 26.47 -1.74 -13.41
N LEU A 410 25.21 -1.75 -12.97
CA LEU A 410 24.04 -1.37 -13.76
C LEU A 410 23.56 -0.01 -13.26
N VAL A 411 23.60 1.00 -14.12
CA VAL A 411 23.15 2.36 -13.79
C VAL A 411 21.83 2.63 -14.49
N SER A 412 20.82 3.04 -13.71
CA SER A 412 19.51 3.45 -14.18
C SER A 412 19.25 4.90 -13.78
N THR A 413 19.07 5.78 -14.76
CA THR A 413 18.61 7.15 -14.58
C THR A 413 17.21 7.26 -15.20
N ILE A 414 16.21 7.64 -14.39
CA ILE A 414 14.80 7.58 -14.76
C ILE A 414 14.02 8.77 -14.17
N GLY A 415 12.93 9.19 -14.79
CA GLY A 415 12.25 10.43 -14.44
C GLY A 415 12.95 11.66 -15.02
N ASN A 416 12.27 12.80 -14.99
CA ASN A 416 12.70 14.03 -15.66
C ASN A 416 13.00 15.13 -14.63
N PRO A 417 14.21 15.75 -14.62
CA PRO A 417 14.58 16.73 -13.59
C PRO A 417 13.80 18.05 -13.71
N ASN A 418 13.12 18.28 -14.85
CA ASN A 418 12.30 19.46 -15.10
C ASN A 418 10.81 19.24 -14.80
N LYS A 419 10.42 18.02 -14.39
CA LYS A 419 9.03 17.68 -14.03
C LYS A 419 8.90 17.50 -12.53
N LYS A 420 7.72 17.82 -12.01
CA LYS A 420 7.26 17.39 -10.67
C LYS A 420 6.64 15.99 -10.79
N GLU A 421 5.77 15.63 -9.86
CA GLU A 421 4.91 14.44 -9.98
C GLU A 421 4.17 14.38 -11.33
N GLN A 422 4.08 13.18 -11.89
CA GLN A 422 3.32 12.82 -13.10
C GLN A 422 2.21 11.82 -12.73
N GLU A 423 1.22 11.64 -13.58
CA GLU A 423 0.20 10.58 -13.37
C GLU A 423 0.81 9.20 -13.56
N ASP A 424 1.51 9.03 -14.66
CA ASP A 424 2.06 7.77 -15.12
C ASP A 424 3.51 7.62 -14.64
N PHE A 425 3.93 6.39 -14.34
CA PHE A 425 5.33 6.09 -14.09
C PHE A 425 6.09 5.98 -15.41
N GLU A 426 7.26 6.60 -15.48
CA GLU A 426 8.33 6.11 -16.36
C GLU A 426 8.86 4.80 -15.74
N ILE A 427 9.00 3.74 -16.55
CA ILE A 427 9.45 2.41 -16.10
C ILE A 427 10.51 1.87 -17.06
N CYS A 428 11.68 1.50 -16.54
CA CYS A 428 12.72 0.78 -17.27
C CYS A 428 12.87 -0.64 -16.72
N ASN A 429 12.99 -1.61 -17.64
CA ASN A 429 13.07 -3.02 -17.30
C ASN A 429 14.43 -3.57 -17.74
N TYR A 430 15.17 -4.21 -16.85
CA TYR A 430 16.45 -4.84 -17.15
C TYR A 430 16.42 -6.31 -16.76
N TRP A 431 17.17 -7.14 -17.45
CA TRP A 431 17.44 -8.52 -17.04
C TRP A 431 18.93 -8.66 -16.78
N ILE A 432 19.30 -9.09 -15.58
CA ILE A 432 20.63 -9.59 -15.30
C ILE A 432 20.58 -11.09 -15.54
N GLU A 433 21.46 -11.63 -16.37
CA GLU A 433 21.54 -13.05 -16.71
C GLU A 433 22.91 -13.63 -16.40
N SER A 434 22.95 -14.93 -16.10
CA SER A 434 24.17 -15.67 -15.84
C SER A 434 24.07 -17.10 -16.37
N PRO A 435 25.20 -17.84 -16.48
CA PRO A 435 25.19 -19.20 -16.98
C PRO A 435 24.26 -20.13 -16.18
N PRO A 436 23.62 -21.15 -16.80
CA PRO A 436 22.80 -22.11 -16.08
C PRO A 436 23.54 -22.76 -14.90
N GLY A 437 22.84 -22.97 -13.79
CA GLY A 437 23.42 -23.52 -12.55
C GLY A 437 24.20 -22.52 -11.68
N THR A 438 24.26 -21.24 -12.06
CA THR A 438 24.80 -20.15 -11.22
C THR A 438 23.68 -19.37 -10.53
N GLN A 439 24.01 -18.61 -9.49
CA GLN A 439 23.11 -17.66 -8.84
C GLN A 439 23.63 -16.24 -9.00
N ILE A 440 22.75 -15.27 -9.20
CA ILE A 440 23.12 -13.85 -9.33
C ILE A 440 23.08 -13.20 -7.95
N GLU A 441 24.19 -12.57 -7.55
CA GLU A 441 24.21 -11.65 -6.41
C GLU A 441 23.93 -10.23 -6.93
N VAL A 442 22.98 -9.54 -6.29
CA VAL A 442 22.55 -8.18 -6.63
C VAL A 442 22.65 -7.31 -5.39
N ARG A 443 23.36 -6.17 -5.46
CA ARG A 443 23.49 -5.20 -4.37
C ARG A 443 23.07 -3.80 -4.80
N ILE A 444 22.35 -3.11 -3.93
CA ILE A 444 22.06 -1.68 -4.11
C ILE A 444 23.30 -0.89 -3.70
N ASP A 445 23.99 -0.27 -4.66
CA ASP A 445 25.16 0.59 -4.40
C ASP A 445 24.73 2.03 -4.12
N ARG A 446 23.68 2.51 -4.81
CA ARG A 446 23.14 3.87 -4.63
C ARG A 446 21.67 3.96 -5.03
N ILE A 447 20.92 4.75 -4.29
CA ILE A 447 19.53 5.13 -4.62
C ILE A 447 19.31 6.61 -4.29
N SER A 448 18.87 7.41 -5.27
CA SER A 448 18.94 8.89 -5.19
C SER A 448 17.61 9.65 -5.28
N GLY A 449 16.46 8.99 -5.11
CA GLY A 449 15.16 9.66 -5.13
C GLY A 449 14.86 10.42 -3.83
N SER A 450 13.78 11.21 -3.82
CA SER A 450 13.54 12.21 -2.75
C SER A 450 12.50 11.77 -1.71
N PHE A 451 11.65 10.80 -2.05
CA PHE A 451 10.46 10.44 -1.28
C PHE A 451 10.43 8.97 -0.86
N ALA A 452 11.08 8.64 0.26
CA ALA A 452 10.97 7.34 0.91
C ALA A 452 9.57 7.19 1.53
N VAL A 453 8.64 6.59 0.79
CA VAL A 453 7.21 6.46 1.17
C VAL A 453 6.80 5.00 1.07
N GLU A 454 6.03 4.51 2.04
CA GLU A 454 5.51 3.14 2.05
C GLU A 454 4.84 2.77 0.71
N GLY A 455 5.18 1.59 0.20
CA GLY A 455 4.77 1.09 -1.11
C GLY A 455 5.64 1.55 -2.28
N CYS A 456 6.63 2.42 -2.03
CA CYS A 456 7.44 3.08 -3.06
C CYS A 456 6.59 3.83 -4.09
N ARG A 457 5.67 4.66 -3.58
CA ARG A 457 4.60 5.33 -4.36
C ARG A 457 5.07 6.36 -5.41
N TYR A 458 6.32 6.81 -5.35
CA TYR A 458 6.84 7.89 -6.20
C TYR A 458 7.98 7.44 -7.11
N PHE A 459 8.92 6.68 -6.57
CA PHE A 459 10.02 6.06 -7.30
C PHE A 459 10.43 4.78 -6.58
N GLY A 460 11.23 3.94 -7.25
CA GLY A 460 11.89 2.81 -6.62
C GLY A 460 12.58 1.89 -7.60
N VAL A 461 13.13 0.81 -7.04
CA VAL A 461 13.55 -0.38 -7.79
C VAL A 461 12.85 -1.61 -7.21
N GLU A 462 12.30 -2.44 -8.09
CA GLU A 462 11.84 -3.79 -7.80
C GLU A 462 12.89 -4.79 -8.29
N ILE A 463 13.30 -5.71 -7.42
CA ILE A 463 14.38 -6.69 -7.67
C ILE A 463 13.83 -8.10 -7.48
N ASN A 464 13.71 -8.85 -8.57
CA ASN A 464 13.05 -10.16 -8.57
C ASN A 464 14.06 -11.31 -8.33
N THR A 465 14.58 -11.43 -7.12
CA THR A 465 15.52 -12.49 -6.71
C THR A 465 14.83 -13.69 -6.03
N GLN A 466 13.57 -13.55 -5.64
CA GLN A 466 12.78 -14.57 -4.96
C GLN A 466 12.51 -15.80 -5.85
N LYS A 467 12.22 -16.95 -5.23
CA LYS A 467 11.87 -18.19 -5.96
C LYS A 467 10.57 -18.06 -6.76
N ASP A 468 9.59 -17.34 -6.23
CA ASP A 468 8.30 -17.12 -6.87
C ASP A 468 8.35 -15.86 -7.75
N GLN A 469 8.69 -16.05 -9.02
CA GLN A 469 8.77 -15.00 -10.03
C GLN A 469 7.38 -14.52 -10.52
N LEU A 470 6.28 -15.05 -9.99
CA LEU A 470 4.92 -14.59 -10.28
C LEU A 470 4.48 -13.48 -9.31
N ALA A 471 4.95 -13.54 -8.06
CA ALA A 471 4.76 -12.50 -7.06
C ALA A 471 5.57 -11.24 -7.39
N THR A 472 5.09 -10.08 -6.94
CA THR A 472 5.87 -8.84 -6.92
C THR A 472 7.22 -9.05 -6.23
N GLY A 473 8.31 -8.53 -6.82
CA GLY A 473 9.63 -8.61 -6.20
C GLY A 473 9.85 -7.66 -5.02
N TYR A 474 11.04 -7.70 -4.44
CA TYR A 474 11.41 -6.81 -3.35
C TYR A 474 11.57 -5.38 -3.85
N ARG A 475 10.88 -4.44 -3.21
CA ARG A 475 10.98 -3.01 -3.52
C ARG A 475 11.79 -2.21 -2.50
N PHE A 476 12.51 -1.23 -3.02
CA PHE A 476 13.42 -0.35 -2.30
C PHE A 476 13.30 1.07 -2.85
N CYS A 477 13.15 2.05 -1.95
CA CYS A 477 12.97 3.46 -2.28
C CYS A 477 13.50 4.40 -1.18
N ALA A 478 14.38 3.90 -0.31
CA ALA A 478 14.97 4.67 0.78
C ALA A 478 16.50 4.66 0.71
N LYS A 479 17.14 5.70 1.25
CA LYS A 479 18.61 5.76 1.32
C LYS A 479 19.17 4.67 2.22
N GLU A 480 18.39 4.26 3.21
CA GLU A 480 18.64 3.16 4.13
C GLU A 480 18.67 1.78 3.43
N ASP A 481 18.34 1.71 2.13
CA ASP A 481 18.48 0.51 1.29
C ASP A 481 19.84 0.36 0.62
N GLU A 482 20.71 1.39 0.66
CA GLU A 482 22.11 1.25 0.24
C GLU A 482 22.77 0.09 1.01
N ASP A 483 23.61 -0.68 0.32
CA ASP A 483 24.28 -1.89 0.79
C ASP A 483 23.42 -3.15 1.01
N ILE A 484 22.10 -3.14 0.75
CA ILE A 484 21.33 -4.39 0.70
C ILE A 484 21.91 -5.28 -0.42
N SER A 485 22.25 -6.52 -0.07
CA SER A 485 22.64 -7.57 -1.03
C SER A 485 21.62 -8.72 -1.00
N LEU A 486 21.26 -9.19 -2.19
CA LEU A 486 20.25 -10.21 -2.46
C LEU A 486 20.88 -11.30 -3.33
N LEU A 487 20.63 -12.56 -2.99
CA LEU A 487 21.07 -13.71 -3.77
C LEU A 487 19.89 -14.37 -4.48
N ALA A 488 19.94 -14.43 -5.80
CA ALA A 488 18.88 -14.93 -6.65
C ALA A 488 18.71 -16.45 -6.55
N GLN A 489 17.45 -16.90 -6.58
CA GLN A 489 17.08 -18.32 -6.70
C GLN A 489 17.11 -18.81 -8.17
N SER A 490 17.60 -17.97 -9.09
CA SER A 490 17.61 -18.16 -10.55
C SER A 490 18.88 -17.57 -11.17
N ASN A 491 19.19 -17.98 -12.40
CA ASN A 491 20.25 -17.40 -13.25
C ASN A 491 19.73 -16.25 -14.15
N ARG A 492 18.54 -15.71 -13.84
CA ARG A 492 17.97 -14.49 -14.44
C ARG A 492 17.26 -13.70 -13.34
N VAL A 493 17.61 -12.42 -13.21
CA VAL A 493 16.97 -11.47 -12.28
C VAL A 493 16.39 -10.30 -13.07
N PRO A 494 15.06 -10.16 -13.13
CA PRO A 494 14.42 -8.91 -13.50
C PRO A 494 14.72 -7.79 -12.48
N ILE A 495 15.10 -6.63 -13.01
CA ILE A 495 15.23 -5.36 -12.28
C ILE A 495 14.28 -4.37 -12.94
N ILE A 496 13.29 -3.87 -12.21
CA ILE A 496 12.35 -2.86 -12.70
C ILE A 496 12.61 -1.57 -11.95
N THR A 497 13.11 -0.54 -12.62
CA THR A 497 13.22 0.81 -12.04
C THR A 497 12.06 1.67 -12.51
N TYR A 498 11.52 2.48 -11.62
CA TYR A 498 10.37 3.34 -11.95
C TYR A 498 10.46 4.69 -11.23
N SER A 499 9.92 5.73 -11.86
CA SER A 499 9.67 7.04 -11.24
C SER A 499 8.46 7.72 -11.88
N ARG A 500 7.62 8.31 -11.05
CA ARG A 500 6.62 9.32 -11.45
C ARG A 500 6.90 10.68 -10.83
N GLU A 501 8.11 10.89 -10.29
CA GLU A 501 8.56 12.15 -9.70
C GLU A 501 9.75 12.75 -10.47
N ALA A 502 10.62 13.49 -9.79
CA ALA A 502 11.83 14.03 -10.39
C ALA A 502 12.82 12.93 -10.79
N GLN A 503 13.94 13.33 -11.39
CA GLN A 503 14.98 12.41 -11.85
C GLN A 503 15.61 11.64 -10.69
N THR A 504 15.49 10.31 -10.75
CA THR A 504 16.07 9.35 -9.81
C THR A 504 17.23 8.62 -10.48
N ASN A 505 18.32 8.42 -9.74
CA ASN A 505 19.43 7.57 -10.14
C ASN A 505 19.54 6.38 -9.20
N ILE A 506 19.63 5.18 -9.78
CA ILE A 506 19.78 3.91 -9.07
C ILE A 506 21.01 3.19 -9.66
N THR A 507 21.96 2.84 -8.79
CA THR A 507 23.12 2.01 -9.16
C THR A 507 22.98 0.66 -8.47
N ILE A 508 22.96 -0.40 -9.29
CA ILE A 508 22.92 -1.79 -8.85
C ILE A 508 24.26 -2.44 -9.20
N GLN A 509 24.96 -2.97 -8.19
CA GLN A 509 26.10 -3.87 -8.37
C GLN A 509 25.60 -5.29 -8.58
N TYR A 510 26.18 -6.03 -9.52
CA TYR A 510 25.81 -7.42 -9.78
C TYR A 510 26.99 -8.29 -10.19
N ARG A 511 26.89 -9.58 -9.89
CA ARG A 511 27.76 -10.66 -10.37
C ARG A 511 27.02 -11.99 -10.31
N TYR A 512 27.61 -13.08 -10.80
CA TYR A 512 27.19 -14.43 -10.45
C TYR A 512 28.18 -15.13 -9.51
N VAL A 513 27.65 -16.03 -8.69
CA VAL A 513 28.38 -16.92 -7.79
C VAL A 513 28.03 -18.38 -8.09
N THR A 514 28.93 -19.30 -7.69
CA THR A 514 28.81 -20.75 -7.94
C THR A 514 28.77 -21.59 -6.66
N ASP A 515 29.05 -21.00 -5.50
CA ASP A 515 29.12 -21.66 -4.19
C ASP A 515 27.87 -21.42 -3.32
N GLY A 516 26.88 -20.71 -3.86
CA GLY A 516 25.62 -20.39 -3.19
C GLY A 516 25.74 -19.40 -2.03
N LYS A 517 26.85 -18.65 -1.95
CA LYS A 517 27.06 -17.64 -0.92
C LYS A 517 27.12 -16.26 -1.58
N PRO A 518 26.51 -15.21 -0.99
CA PRO A 518 26.93 -13.85 -1.29
C PRO A 518 28.42 -13.78 -0.96
N GLY A 519 29.24 -13.41 -1.93
CA GLY A 519 30.68 -13.32 -1.68
C GLY A 519 30.99 -12.16 -0.73
N PRO A 520 32.27 -11.93 -0.38
CA PRO A 520 32.63 -10.86 0.54
C PRO A 520 32.07 -9.52 0.05
N LYS A 521 31.42 -8.76 0.96
CA LYS A 521 30.93 -7.40 0.69
C LYS A 521 32.11 -6.59 0.19
N VAL A 522 32.18 -6.37 -1.12
CA VAL A 522 33.17 -5.48 -1.72
C VAL A 522 32.78 -4.08 -1.29
N THR A 523 33.31 -3.64 -0.17
CA THR A 523 33.41 -2.23 0.13
C THR A 523 34.24 -1.63 -0.99
N THR A 524 33.55 -1.06 -2.00
CA THR A 524 34.01 0.18 -2.63
C THR A 524 34.56 1.03 -1.49
N PRO A 525 35.88 1.28 -1.41
CA PRO A 525 36.43 1.96 -0.25
C PRO A 525 35.83 3.35 -0.19
N ARG A 526 34.85 3.59 0.70
CA ARG A 526 34.41 4.95 1.02
C ARG A 526 35.68 5.68 1.44
N PRO A 527 36.10 6.76 0.76
CA PRO A 527 37.37 7.41 1.06
C PRO A 527 37.42 7.75 2.54
N THR A 528 38.50 7.37 3.21
CA THR A 528 38.63 7.56 4.65
C THR A 528 38.65 9.04 5.00
N LEU A 529 37.78 9.44 5.93
CA LEU A 529 37.82 10.76 6.52
C LEU A 529 39.14 10.99 7.26
N PRO A 530 39.70 12.21 7.24
CA PRO A 530 40.72 12.63 8.19
C PRO A 530 40.24 12.44 9.65
N PRO A 531 41.14 12.13 10.59
CA PRO A 531 40.80 11.94 12.00
C PRO A 531 40.00 13.12 12.58
N GLY A 532 38.92 12.81 13.31
CA GLY A 532 38.06 13.80 13.96
C GLY A 532 36.94 14.40 13.09
N GLN A 533 36.94 14.16 11.78
CA GLN A 533 35.81 14.54 10.93
C GLN A 533 34.67 13.51 11.02
N LYS A 534 33.43 13.97 10.85
CA LYS A 534 32.24 13.11 10.71
C LYS A 534 31.74 13.14 9.28
N CYS A 535 31.11 12.04 8.89
CA CYS A 535 30.24 12.00 7.71
C CYS A 535 28.98 12.82 8.05
N GLU A 536 28.99 14.15 7.86
CA GLU A 536 27.81 15.03 8.05
C GLU A 536 28.04 16.41 7.42
N ASP A 537 27.15 16.90 6.54
CA ASP A 537 27.37 18.18 5.85
C ASP A 537 27.27 19.38 6.82
N SER A 538 28.27 20.27 6.76
CA SER A 538 28.26 21.53 7.51
C SER A 538 27.21 22.48 6.95
N VAL A 539 26.69 23.38 7.79
CA VAL A 539 25.77 24.47 7.40
C VAL A 539 26.39 25.41 6.35
N ALA A 540 27.72 25.42 6.22
CA ALA A 540 28.42 26.16 5.17
C ALA A 540 28.32 25.49 3.78
N CYS A 541 27.95 24.21 3.70
CA CYS A 541 27.97 23.44 2.45
C CYS A 541 26.95 23.99 1.43
N SER A 542 27.48 24.63 0.39
CA SER A 542 26.69 25.24 -0.69
C SER A 542 27.22 24.82 -2.06
N GLN A 543 26.38 24.96 -3.09
CA GLN A 543 26.62 24.40 -4.43
C GLN A 543 27.97 24.80 -5.07
N ASN A 544 28.56 25.92 -4.66
CA ASN A 544 29.82 26.44 -5.21
C ASN A 544 31.08 25.99 -4.46
N ILE A 545 30.97 25.46 -3.23
CA ILE A 545 32.16 25.05 -2.44
C ILE A 545 32.95 23.93 -3.12
N CYS A 546 32.26 22.91 -3.65
CA CYS A 546 32.91 21.81 -4.35
C CYS A 546 33.77 22.29 -5.54
N LYS A 547 33.30 23.31 -6.27
CA LYS A 547 33.96 23.89 -7.45
C LYS A 547 35.00 24.97 -7.12
N SER A 548 35.12 25.42 -5.87
CA SER A 548 36.08 26.45 -5.47
C SER A 548 37.51 26.05 -5.79
N LYS A 549 38.28 26.90 -6.46
CA LYS A 549 39.73 26.71 -6.66
C LYS A 549 40.58 27.22 -5.48
N VAL A 550 39.96 27.91 -4.53
CA VAL A 550 40.63 28.56 -3.38
C VAL A 550 40.70 27.64 -2.17
N LEU A 551 39.69 26.77 -1.99
CA LEU A 551 39.63 25.84 -0.85
C LEU A 551 40.44 24.56 -1.13
N SER A 552 41.26 24.16 -0.16
CA SER A 552 41.97 22.87 -0.17
C SER A 552 40.97 21.70 -0.21
N LYS A 553 41.44 20.53 -0.67
CA LYS A 553 40.61 19.32 -0.73
C LYS A 553 40.08 18.95 0.67
N GLU A 554 40.90 19.04 1.70
CA GLU A 554 40.52 18.74 3.08
C GLU A 554 39.49 19.73 3.64
N ASN A 555 39.60 21.03 3.31
CA ASN A 555 38.61 22.02 3.74
C ASN A 555 37.25 21.80 3.04
N LYS A 556 37.26 21.44 1.75
CA LYS A 556 36.04 21.01 1.05
C LYS A 556 35.45 19.74 1.66
N MET A 557 36.29 18.77 2.01
CA MET A 557 35.87 17.50 2.61
C MET A 557 35.29 17.70 4.02
N GLY A 558 35.85 18.60 4.84
CA GLY A 558 35.32 18.93 6.16
C GLY A 558 34.06 19.81 6.14
N MET A 559 33.85 20.61 5.08
CA MET A 559 32.65 21.43 4.91
C MET A 559 31.50 20.69 4.22
N CYS A 560 31.81 19.88 3.19
CA CYS A 560 30.86 19.12 2.39
C CYS A 560 31.25 17.63 2.31
N PRO A 561 31.28 16.88 3.43
CA PRO A 561 31.60 15.46 3.40
C PRO A 561 30.57 14.58 2.70
N LYS A 562 29.31 15.02 2.51
CA LYS A 562 28.20 14.28 1.85
C LYS A 562 28.12 12.80 2.24
N LEU A 563 28.31 12.54 3.52
CA LEU A 563 28.45 11.21 4.11
C LEU A 563 29.36 10.23 3.34
N CYS A 564 30.48 10.78 2.90
CA CYS A 564 31.74 10.09 2.58
C CYS A 564 31.78 9.37 1.23
N GLY A 565 31.05 9.94 0.25
CA GLY A 565 31.51 10.07 -1.13
C GLY A 565 32.11 11.46 -1.46
N PHE A 566 31.95 12.44 -0.56
CA PHE A 566 32.44 13.84 -0.68
C PHE A 566 31.86 14.68 -1.83
N CYS A 567 32.40 15.90 -1.99
CA CYS A 567 32.12 16.88 -3.05
C CYS A 567 32.52 16.42 -4.45
#